data_AF-A0A928ZD42-F1
#
_entry.id   AF-A0A928ZD42-F1
#
_cell.length_a   1.000
_cell.length_b   1.000
_cell.length_c   1.000
_cell.angle_alpha   90.00
_cell.angle_beta   90.00
_cell.angle_gamma   90.00
#
_symmetry.space_group_name_H-M   'P 1'
#
loop_
_entity.id
_entity.type
_entity.pdbx_description
1 polymer ?
#
loop_
_entity_poly.entity_id
_entity_poly.type
_entity_poly.pdbx_seq_one_letter_code
_entity_poly.pdbx_strand_id
1 'polypeptide(L)' 'MSQIKLMHAKLHRVRVTEANVNYVGSITIDRDLMDKVGILPLEEVDVINLNNGNRWSTYAIAG' A
#
# COMPACT_ATOMS: atom_id res chain seq x y z
N MET A 1 -13.66 -19.72 19.15
CA MET A 1 -12.55 -19.94 18.20
C MET A 1 -11.69 -18.68 18.18
N SER A 2 -10.38 -18.78 18.30
CA SER A 2 -9.47 -17.64 18.15
C SER A 2 -9.25 -17.30 16.67
N GLN A 3 -9.27 -16.02 16.32
CA GLN A 3 -8.83 -15.54 15.02
C GLN A 3 -7.40 -15.00 15.13
N ILE A 4 -6.59 -15.23 14.10
CA ILE A 4 -5.25 -14.66 13.95
C ILE A 4 -5.23 -13.74 12.72
N LYS A 5 -4.59 -12.57 12.83
CA LYS A 5 -4.36 -11.67 11.69
C LYS A 5 -3.02 -12.01 11.04
N LEU A 6 -3.05 -12.40 9.77
CA LEU A 6 -1.86 -12.65 8.97
C LEU A 6 -1.66 -11.50 7.98
N MET A 7 -0.41 -11.23 7.62
CA MET A 7 -0.08 -10.30 6.55
C MET A 7 -0.33 -11.00 5.21
N HIS A 8 -1.19 -10.41 4.37
CA HIS A 8 -1.50 -10.95 3.05
C HIS A 8 -0.33 -10.77 2.08
N ALA A 9 0.17 -9.54 1.95
CA ALA A 9 1.19 -9.17 0.96
C ALA A 9 2.11 -8.05 1.47
N LYS A 10 3.27 -7.86 0.82
CA LYS A 10 4.19 -6.76 1.12
C LYS A 10 5.04 -6.36 -0.09
N LEU A 11 5.05 -5.07 -0.39
CA LEU A 11 6.05 -4.43 -1.24
C LEU A 11 7.16 -3.85 -0.36
N HIS A 12 8.35 -4.44 -0.40
CA HIS A 12 9.44 -4.06 0.50
C HIS A 12 10.36 -2.99 -0.11
N ARG A 13 10.47 -1.84 0.57
CA ARG A 13 11.41 -0.74 0.22
C ARG A 13 11.22 -0.19 -1.20
N VAL A 14 9.96 -0.11 -1.64
CA VAL A 14 9.62 0.58 -2.88
C VAL A 14 9.90 2.08 -2.77
N ARG A 15 10.14 2.72 -3.92
CA ARG A 15 10.42 4.14 -4.03
C ARG A 15 9.12 4.89 -4.34
N VAL A 16 8.85 5.95 -3.58
CA VAL A 16 7.81 6.92 -3.94
C VAL A 16 8.23 7.64 -5.23
N THR A 17 7.40 7.54 -6.26
CA THR A 17 7.62 8.16 -7.57
C THR A 17 6.93 9.52 -7.67
N GLU A 18 5.77 9.69 -7.01
CA GLU A 18 4.99 10.93 -7.00
C GLU A 18 4.31 11.14 -5.64
N ALA A 19 4.08 12.41 -5.26
CA ALA A 19 3.26 12.78 -4.13
C ALA A 19 2.48 14.07 -4.45
N ASN A 20 1.15 14.03 -4.30
CA ASN A 20 0.25 15.14 -4.61
C ASN A 20 -0.70 15.41 -3.43
N VAL A 21 -0.64 16.61 -2.85
CA VAL A 21 -1.46 17.01 -1.68
C VAL A 21 -2.96 17.07 -2.02
N ASN A 22 -3.30 17.29 -3.30
CA ASN A 22 -4.69 17.33 -3.77
C ASN A 22 -5.21 15.93 -4.18
N TYR A 23 -4.35 14.91 -4.20
CA TYR A 23 -4.76 13.53 -4.40
C TYR A 23 -5.13 12.93 -3.04
N VAL A 24 -6.41 12.63 -2.85
CA VAL A 24 -6.95 12.29 -1.53
C VAL A 24 -7.39 10.84 -1.48
N GLY A 25 -7.06 10.17 -0.37
CA GLY A 25 -7.74 8.97 0.11
C GLY A 25 -7.08 7.64 -0.24
N SER A 26 -6.30 7.56 -1.32
CA SER A 26 -5.68 6.31 -1.81
C SER A 26 -4.17 6.45 -2.04
N ILE A 27 -3.53 5.32 -2.37
CA ILE A 27 -2.18 5.27 -2.92
C ILE A 27 -2.21 4.55 -4.27
N THR A 28 -1.58 5.15 -5.28
CA THR A 28 -1.37 4.51 -6.58
C THR A 28 -0.16 3.58 -6.52
N ILE A 29 -0.33 2.34 -6.99
CA ILE A 29 0.74 1.34 -7.08
C ILE A 29 0.74 0.78 -8.51
N ASP A 30 1.93 0.61 -9.08
CA ASP A 30 2.10 -0.05 -10.38
C ASP A 30 1.39 -1.40 -10.40
N ARG A 31 0.57 -1.63 -11.44
CA ARG A 31 -0.19 -2.87 -11.65
C ARG A 31 0.69 -4.10 -11.55
N ASP A 32 1.88 -4.07 -12.15
CA ASP A 32 2.79 -5.23 -12.16
C ASP A 32 3.30 -5.54 -10.76
N LEU A 33 3.45 -4.53 -9.89
CA LEU A 33 3.83 -4.74 -8.49
C LEU A 33 2.68 -5.34 -7.68
N MET A 34 1.46 -4.84 -7.89
CA MET A 34 0.26 -5.37 -7.25
C MET A 34 0.07 -6.85 -7.59
N ASP A 35 0.13 -7.19 -8.88
CA ASP A 35 -0.09 -8.56 -9.38
C ASP A 35 0.98 -9.54 -8.85
N LYS A 36 2.24 -9.09 -8.70
CA LYS A 36 3.33 -9.91 -8.16
C LYS A 36 3.13 -10.36 -6.71
N VAL A 37 2.43 -9.55 -5.90
CA VAL A 37 2.24 -9.84 -4.47
C VAL A 37 0.79 -10.12 -4.11
N GLY A 38 -0.14 -10.00 -5.06
CA GLY A 38 -1.56 -10.27 -4.87
C GLY A 38 -2.34 -9.15 -4.20
N ILE A 39 -1.86 -7.90 -4.19
CA ILE A 39 -2.67 -6.76 -3.68
C ILE A 39 -3.77 -6.45 -4.69
N LEU A 40 -5.02 -6.40 -4.24
CA LEU A 40 -6.17 -6.10 -5.09
C LEU A 40 -6.47 -4.59 -5.14
N PRO A 41 -7.06 -4.08 -6.23
CA PRO A 41 -7.64 -2.74 -6.23
C PRO A 41 -8.67 -2.59 -5.10
N LEU A 42 -8.63 -1.44 -4.42
CA LEU A 42 -9.43 -1.11 -3.24
C LEU A 42 -9.10 -1.94 -1.98
N GLU A 43 -8.05 -2.76 -1.99
CA GLU A 43 -7.57 -3.43 -0.77
C GLU A 43 -6.98 -2.42 0.21
N GLU A 44 -7.33 -2.56 1.49
CA GLU A 44 -6.72 -1.77 2.56
C GLU A 44 -5.26 -2.17 2.75
N VAL A 45 -4.38 -1.17 2.75
CA VAL A 45 -2.94 -1.33 2.87
C VAL A 45 -2.39 -0.45 3.98
N ASP A 46 -1.43 -0.99 4.71
CA ASP A 46 -0.62 -0.23 5.66
C ASP A 46 0.63 0.33 4.96
N VAL A 47 0.80 1.65 5.01
CA VAL A 47 1.97 2.35 4.46
C VAL A 47 2.92 2.72 5.59
N ILE A 48 4.18 2.28 5.46
CA ILE A 48 5.25 2.55 6.42
C ILE A 48 6.35 3.34 5.71
N ASN A 49 6.42 4.64 5.98
CA ASN A 49 7.43 5.51 5.38
C ASN A 49 8.74 5.45 6.18
N LEU A 50 9.78 4.88 5.58
CA LEU A 50 11.09 4.72 6.21
C LEU A 50 11.88 6.02 6.36
N ASN A 51 11.55 7.07 5.59
CA ASN A 51 12.31 8.32 5.61
C ASN A 51 11.91 9.25 6.77
N ASN A 52 10.66 9.18 7.23
CA ASN A 52 10.14 10.04 8.30
C ASN A 52 9.45 9.27 9.44
N GLY A 53 9.31 7.95 9.33
CA GLY A 53 8.68 7.11 10.35
C GLY A 53 7.15 7.13 10.36
N ASN A 54 6.50 7.91 9.48
CA ASN A 54 5.05 7.98 9.42
C ASN A 54 4.44 6.63 9.02
N ARG A 55 3.32 6.29 9.66
CA ARG A 55 2.55 5.07 9.43
C ARG A 55 1.07 5.41 9.34
N TRP A 56 0.42 4.92 8.30
CA TRP A 56 -1.00 5.14 8.08
C TRP A 56 -1.60 4.01 7.25
N SER A 57 -2.92 3.87 7.28
CA SER A 57 -3.68 2.91 6.48
C SER A 57 -4.49 3.67 5.43
N THR A 58 -4.60 3.10 4.24
CA THR A 58 -5.32 3.65 3.08
C THR A 58 -5.72 2.49 2.17
N TYR A 59 -6.17 2.74 0.94
CA TYR A 59 -6.47 1.71 -0.04
C TYR A 59 -5.65 1.89 -1.33
N ALA A 60 -5.36 0.78 -2.00
CA ALA A 60 -4.57 0.77 -3.23
C ALA A 60 -5.45 0.99 -4.48
N ILE A 61 -4.97 1.81 -5.41
CA ILE A 61 -5.47 1.88 -6.79
C ILE A 61 -4.30 1.56 -7.72
N ALA A 62 -4.57 0.88 -8.84
CA ALA A 62 -3.54 0.64 -9.82
C ALA A 62 -3.31 1.87 -10.72
N GLY A 63 -2.05 2.19 -11.01
CA GLY A 63 -1.67 3.24 -11.96
C GLY A 63 -0.19 3.57 -11.92
#